data_AF-A0A3B9X020-F1
#
_entry.id   AF-A0A3B9X020-F1
#
_cell.length_a   1.000
_cell.length_b   1.000
_cell.length_c   1.000
_cell.angle_alpha   90.00
_cell.angle_beta   90.00
_cell.angle_gamma   90.00
#
_symmetry.space_group_name_H-M   'P 1'
#
loop_
_entity.id
_entity.type
_entity.pdbx_description
1 polymer ?
#
loop_
_entity_poly.entity_id
_entity_poly.type
_entity_poly.pdbx_seq_one_letter_code
_entity_poly.pdbx_strand_id
1 'polypeptide(L)' 'MDFSYTEEQQMLQESVLKFVQNQYDFATRNKIIASDDGYSKEYWSLFAELGWLTVPFDEADGGFG' A
#
# COMPACT_ATOMS: atom_id res chain seq x y z
N MET A 1 22.54 -8.75 15.09
CA MET A 1 21.62 -8.67 13.95
C MET A 1 20.67 -7.55 14.27
N ASP A 2 20.59 -6.54 13.41
CA ASP A 2 19.61 -5.47 13.56
C ASP A 2 18.32 -5.92 12.88
N PHE A 3 17.20 -5.78 13.60
CA PHE A 3 15.86 -6.13 13.12
C PHE A 3 14.98 -4.89 12.97
N SER A 4 15.58 -3.70 13.08
CA SER A 4 14.91 -2.43 12.88
C SER A 4 14.61 -2.23 11.40
N TYR A 5 13.49 -1.58 11.11
CA TYR A 5 13.17 -1.13 9.75
C TYR A 5 14.15 -0.04 9.31
N THR A 6 14.46 0.00 8.02
CA THR A 6 15.12 1.17 7.40
C THR A 6 14.20 2.39 7.47
N GLU A 7 14.75 3.57 7.23
CA GLU A 7 13.97 4.81 7.22
C GLU A 7 12.84 4.76 6.17
N GLU A 8 13.14 4.23 4.98
CA GLU A 8 12.18 4.08 3.88
C GLU A 8 11.04 3.10 4.27
N GLN A 9 11.40 2.00 4.93
CA GLN A 9 10.42 1.03 5.43
C GLN A 9 9.51 1.63 6.52
N GLN A 10 10.06 2.47 7.40
CA GLN A 10 9.27 3.20 8.40
C GLN A 10 8.31 4.20 7.73
N MET A 11 8.79 4.97 6.76
CA MET A 11 7.97 5.91 6.00
C MET A 11 6.82 5.22 5.25
N LEU A 12 7.09 4.07 4.62
CA LEU A 12 6.07 3.26 3.97
C LEU A 12 5.03 2.76 4.98
N GLN A 13 5.49 2.21 6.11
CA GLN A 13 4.60 1.74 7.17
C GLN A 13 3.68 2.85 7.67
N GLU A 14 4.21 4.04 7.95
CA GLU A 14 3.39 5.17 8.40
C GLU A 14 2.36 5.60 7.35
N SER A 15 2.75 5.60 6.07
CA SER A 15 1.86 5.96 4.97
C SER A 15 0.69 4.97 4.85
N VAL A 16 0.98 3.66 4.90
CA VAL A 16 -0.02 2.60 4.89
C VAL A 16 -0.95 2.69 6.10
N LEU A 17 -0.40 2.91 7.30
CA LEU A 17 -1.21 3.05 8.51
C LEU A 17 -2.19 4.22 8.43
N LYS A 18 -1.73 5.38 7.95
CA LYS A 18 -2.61 6.56 7.74
C LYS A 18 -3.71 6.28 6.72
N PHE A 19 -3.40 5.60 5.62
CA PHE A 19 -4.41 5.22 4.64
C PHE A 19 -5.47 4.29 5.26
N VAL A 20 -5.05 3.25 5.97
CA VAL A 20 -5.99 2.30 6.58
C VAL A 20 -6.90 2.99 7.59
N GLN A 21 -6.33 3.86 8.43
CA GLN A 21 -7.08 4.61 9.44
C GLN A 21 -8.13 5.56 8.83
N ASN A 22 -7.80 6.20 7.72
CA ASN A 22 -8.64 7.25 7.15
C ASN A 22 -9.62 6.73 6.09
N GLN A 23 -9.19 5.76 5.27
CA GLN A 23 -9.86 5.42 4.01
C GLN A 23 -10.24 3.93 3.90
N TYR A 24 -9.77 3.05 4.80
CA TYR A 24 -9.98 1.60 4.68
C TYR A 24 -10.62 0.98 5.92
N ASP A 25 -11.73 1.56 6.37
CA ASP A 25 -12.51 1.03 7.48
C ASP A 25 -13.20 -0.30 7.14
N PHE A 26 -13.79 -0.95 8.16
CA PHE A 26 -14.45 -2.24 7.98
C PHE A 26 -15.63 -2.19 7.00
N ALA A 27 -16.39 -1.10 6.99
CA ALA A 27 -17.53 -0.95 6.09
C ALA A 27 -17.07 -0.84 4.63
N THR A 28 -16.03 -0.07 4.37
CA THR A 28 -15.41 0.11 3.04
C THR A 28 -14.82 -1.21 2.56
N ARG A 29 -14.05 -1.89 3.41
CA ARG A 29 -13.51 -3.22 3.10
C ARG A 29 -14.61 -4.22 2.72
N ASN A 30 -15.70 -4.28 3.48
CA ASN A 30 -16.79 -5.22 3.21
C ASN A 30 -17.50 -4.93 1.88
N LYS A 31 -17.68 -3.64 1.52
CA LYS A 31 -18.21 -3.25 0.22
C LYS A 31 -17.31 -3.69 -0.93
N ILE A 32 -15.99 -3.52 -0.77
CA ILE A 32 -15.00 -3.92 -1.79
C ILE A 32 -15.02 -5.43 -2.00
N ILE A 33 -15.01 -6.22 -0.92
CA ILE A 33 -15.00 -7.69 -1.01
C ILE A 33 -16.31 -8.21 -1.62
N ALA A 34 -17.43 -7.53 -1.40
CA ALA A 34 -18.71 -7.88 -2.00
C ALA A 34 -18.84 -7.44 -3.48
N SER A 35 -17.89 -6.67 -4.02
CA SER A 35 -17.88 -6.29 -5.42
C SER A 35 -17.43 -7.44 -6.33
N ASP A 36 -17.81 -7.38 -7.61
CA ASP A 36 -17.44 -8.42 -8.59
C ASP A 36 -15.93 -8.59 -8.76
N ASP A 37 -15.17 -7.49 -8.65
CA ASP A 37 -13.71 -7.50 -8.76
C ASP A 37 -13.04 -7.98 -7.46
N GLY A 38 -13.69 -7.85 -6.30
CA GLY A 38 -13.14 -8.19 -4.98
C GLY A 38 -12.02 -7.25 -4.49
N TYR A 39 -11.66 -6.23 -5.28
CA TYR A 39 -10.70 -5.17 -4.95
C TYR A 39 -11.17 -3.82 -5.49
N SER A 40 -10.65 -2.73 -4.93
CA SER A 40 -10.94 -1.37 -5.41
C SER A 40 -9.91 -0.96 -6.46
N LYS A 41 -10.34 -0.81 -7.72
CA LYS A 41 -9.50 -0.24 -8.81
C LYS A 41 -8.99 1.16 -8.44
N GLU A 42 -9.81 1.96 -7.78
CA GLU A 42 -9.43 3.30 -7.31
C GLU A 42 -8.27 3.24 -6.31
N TYR A 43 -8.33 2.35 -5.32
CA TYR A 43 -7.25 2.22 -4.36
C TYR A 43 -5.99 1.61 -4.96
N TRP A 44 -6.12 0.67 -5.90
CA TRP A 44 -4.96 0.16 -6.63
C TRP A 44 -4.27 1.25 -7.46
N SER A 45 -5.02 2.13 -8.12
CA SER A 45 -4.45 3.30 -8.79
C SER A 45 -3.77 4.24 -7.80
N LEU A 46 -4.39 4.52 -6.65
CA LEU A 46 -3.79 5.33 -5.60
C LEU A 46 -2.47 4.73 -5.08
N PHE A 47 -2.41 3.41 -4.87
CA PHE A 47 -1.18 2.75 -4.43
C PHE A 47 -0.05 2.88 -5.46
N ALA A 48 -0.39 2.85 -6.76
CA ALA A 48 0.57 3.11 -7.83
C ALA A 48 1.07 4.56 -7.81
N GLU A 49 0.16 5.54 -7.64
CA GLU A 49 0.51 6.97 -7.53
C GLU A 49 1.39 7.26 -6.31
N LEU A 50 1.17 6.56 -5.19
CA LEU A 50 1.98 6.65 -3.98
C LEU A 50 3.31 5.87 -4.07
N GLY A 51 3.55 5.15 -5.17
CA GLY A 51 4.77 4.35 -5.37
C GLY A 51 4.84 3.07 -4.53
N TRP A 52 3.76 2.67 -3.86
CA TRP A 52 3.78 1.48 -2.99
C TRP A 52 3.97 0.18 -3.76
N LEU A 53 3.48 0.14 -5.00
CA LEU A 53 3.56 -1.04 -5.84
C LEU A 53 4.96 -1.26 -6.41
N THR A 54 5.87 -0.29 -6.29
CA THR A 54 7.24 -0.40 -6.81
C THR A 54 8.21 -0.97 -5.77
N VAL A 55 7.79 -1.08 -4.51
CA VAL A 55 8.58 -1.60 -3.38
C VAL A 55 9.15 -3.00 -3.61
N PRO A 56 8.44 -3.96 -4.25
CA PRO A 56 8.98 -5.31 -4.43
C PRO A 56 9.96 -5.47 -5.61
N PHE A 57 10.26 -4.40 -6.34
CA PHE A 57 11.04 -4.45 -7.58
C PHE A 57 12.39 -3.77 -7.42
N ASP A 58 13.39 -4.28 -8.15
CA ASP A 58 14.73 -3.72 -8.19
C ASP A 58 14.74 -2.32 -8.85
N GLU A 59 15.72 -1.49 -8.49
CA GLU A 59 15.90 -0.15 -9.07
C GLU A 59 16.06 -0.17 -10.60
N ALA A 60 16.64 -1.23 -11.16
CA ALA A 60 16.82 -1.39 -12.60
C ALA A 60 15.47 -1.44 -13.36
N ASP A 61 14.42 -1.89 -12.69
CA ASP A 61 13.06 -1.95 -13.21
C ASP A 61 12.20 -0.76 -12.73
N GLY A 62 12.81 0.22 -12.08
CA GLY A 62 12.15 1.42 -11.54
C GLY A 62 11.53 1.23 -10.16
N GLY A 63 11.96 0.22 -9.41
CA GLY A 63 11.48 -0.06 -8.06
C GLY A 63 12.29 0.59 -6.93
N PHE A 64 11.88 0.34 -5.69
CA PHE A 64 12.49 0.89 -4.45
C PHE A 64 13.10 -0.18 -3.53
N GLY A 65 13.17 -1.43 -3.98
CA GLY A 65 13.69 -2.55 -3.19
C GLY A 65 14.58 -3.45 -4.01
#